data_AF-U4QTQ0-F1
#
_entry.id   AF-U4QTQ0-F1
#
_cell.length_a   1.000
_cell.length_b   1.000
_cell.length_c   1.000
_cell.angle_alpha   90.00
_cell.angle_beta   90.00
_cell.angle_gamma   90.00
#
_symmetry.space_group_name_H-M   'P 1'
#
loop_
_entity.id
_entity.type
_entity.pdbx_description
1 polymer ?
#
loop_
_entity_poly.entity_id
_entity_poly.type
_entity_poly.pdbx_seq_one_letter_code
_entity_poly.pdbx_strand_id
1 'polypeptide(L)'
;MSRKLLGMLLSLGVLANVVLSAPSAHATYSVYLYQNGNNVDATGSGTINLTGLSDSFATGENKGGSLNPSDSNIGMGIVAPVTLWFGDISGPGSFGPGSATNASSSSGDPFYMGPVGSFGSLFVPTNYSSGASLSNTDVFDNTTLAALGVTTGIYTWTWGNGAGEFILYAGESSSSPPSPSATPEPSTWVLFGTGILALMGTSRKKKLLQSWK
;
A
#
# COMPACT_ATOMS: atom_id res chain seq x y z
N MET A 1 31.36 6.24 56.85
CA MET A 1 31.18 5.45 55.61
C MET A 1 29.70 5.48 55.25
N SER A 2 29.40 5.99 54.05
CA SER A 2 28.15 6.64 53.70
C SER A 2 27.01 5.68 53.34
N ARG A 3 25.80 5.98 53.84
CA ARG A 3 24.48 5.47 53.36
C ARG A 3 24.17 5.82 51.88
N LYS A 4 25.16 6.29 51.12
CA LYS A 4 25.08 6.67 49.70
C LYS A 4 25.22 5.48 48.73
N LEU A 5 25.49 4.27 49.21
CA LEU A 5 25.64 3.08 48.36
C LEU A 5 24.40 2.17 48.28
N LEU A 6 23.38 2.38 49.11
CA LEU A 6 22.15 1.56 49.05
C LEU A 6 21.00 2.24 48.27
N GLY A 7 21.23 3.45 47.74
CA GLY A 7 20.33 4.16 46.83
C GLY A 7 20.69 4.00 45.35
N MET A 8 21.64 3.12 45.02
CA MET A 8 22.21 2.93 43.69
C MET A 8 21.85 1.57 43.07
N LEU A 9 20.73 0.97 43.49
CA LEU A 9 20.22 -0.30 42.93
C LEU A 9 18.75 -0.23 42.46
N LEU A 10 18.15 0.96 42.39
CA LEU A 10 16.81 1.17 41.79
C LEU A 10 16.85 2.10 40.56
N SER A 11 18.02 2.31 39.99
CA SER A 11 18.20 3.11 38.77
C SER A 11 18.63 2.22 37.61
N LEU A 12 17.74 1.35 37.12
CA LEU A 12 17.79 0.79 35.76
C LEU A 12 16.54 -0.09 35.60
N GLY A 13 15.44 0.44 35.07
CA GLY A 13 14.25 -0.40 34.98
C GLY A 13 12.96 0.23 34.46
N VAL A 14 13.01 1.19 33.54
CA VAL A 14 11.89 1.43 32.61
C VAL A 14 12.49 1.92 31.28
N LEU A 15 13.06 1.00 30.50
CA LEU A 15 13.14 1.18 29.05
C LEU A 15 11.73 0.87 28.53
N ALA A 16 10.91 1.91 28.38
CA ALA A 16 9.66 1.79 27.66
C ALA A 16 10.02 1.55 26.19
N ASN A 17 9.94 0.29 25.75
CA ASN A 17 9.94 -0.07 24.34
C ASN A 17 8.67 0.49 23.72
N VAL A 18 8.73 1.74 23.26
CA VAL A 18 7.76 2.26 22.29
C VAL A 18 8.17 1.65 20.96
N VAL A 19 7.69 0.43 20.69
CA VAL A 19 7.71 -0.13 19.34
C VAL A 19 6.71 0.69 18.56
N LEU A 20 7.19 1.74 17.90
CA LEU A 20 6.49 2.30 16.76
C LEU A 20 6.46 1.17 15.73
N SER A 21 5.31 0.49 15.60
CA SER A 21 5.04 -0.28 14.38
C SER A 21 5.02 0.72 13.25
N ALA A 22 6.19 0.95 12.63
CA ALA A 22 6.22 1.47 11.28
C ALA A 22 5.37 0.51 10.45
N PRO A 23 4.45 1.00 9.58
CA PRO A 23 3.91 0.12 8.56
C PRO A 23 5.12 -0.47 7.83
N SER A 24 5.19 -1.79 7.78
CA SER A 24 6.25 -2.46 7.06
C SER A 24 6.22 -1.92 5.63
N ALA A 25 7.35 -1.38 5.16
CA ALA A 25 7.48 -0.88 3.80
C ALA A 25 7.48 -2.10 2.87
N HIS A 26 6.30 -2.62 2.57
CA HIS A 26 6.14 -3.68 1.58
C HIS A 26 6.21 -3.06 0.17
N ALA A 27 6.74 -3.86 -0.76
CA ALA A 27 6.66 -3.56 -2.17
C ALA A 27 5.18 -3.48 -2.57
N THR A 28 4.70 -2.27 -2.84
CA THR A 28 3.32 -2.02 -3.24
C THR A 28 3.33 -1.44 -4.64
N TYR A 29 2.83 -2.21 -5.60
CA TYR A 29 2.47 -1.68 -6.90
C TYR A 29 1.07 -1.08 -6.80
N SER A 30 0.91 0.15 -7.30
CA SER A 30 -0.35 0.88 -7.24
C SER A 30 -0.77 1.33 -8.62
N VAL A 31 -2.05 1.23 -8.91
CA VAL A 31 -2.70 1.79 -10.10
C VAL A 31 -3.65 2.88 -9.69
N TYR A 32 -3.51 4.06 -10.30
CA TYR A 32 -4.46 5.16 -10.21
C TYR A 32 -5.28 5.17 -11.48
N LEU A 33 -6.61 5.12 -11.34
CA LEU A 33 -7.56 5.12 -12.44
C LEU A 33 -8.49 6.33 -12.28
N TYR A 34 -8.39 7.32 -13.16
CA TYR A 34 -9.03 8.61 -12.95
C TYR A 34 -9.55 9.26 -14.24
N GLN A 35 -10.52 10.17 -14.09
CA GLN A 35 -10.97 11.01 -15.20
C GLN A 35 -9.86 12.00 -15.60
N ASN A 36 -9.49 12.01 -16.87
CA ASN A 36 -8.67 13.05 -17.47
C ASN A 36 -9.41 13.68 -18.67
N GLY A 37 -10.15 14.76 -18.41
CA GLY A 37 -11.03 15.37 -19.40
C GLY A 37 -12.11 14.39 -19.87
N ASN A 38 -12.11 14.08 -21.17
CA ASN A 38 -13.07 13.17 -21.81
C ASN A 38 -12.63 11.70 -21.77
N ASN A 39 -11.46 11.42 -21.22
CA ASN A 39 -10.86 10.10 -21.15
C ASN A 39 -10.81 9.61 -19.71
N VAL A 40 -10.59 8.31 -19.56
CA VAL A 40 -10.11 7.71 -18.31
C VAL A 40 -8.65 7.33 -18.52
N ASP A 41 -7.78 7.81 -17.64
CA ASP A 41 -6.38 7.44 -17.64
C ASP A 41 -6.11 6.48 -16.48
N ALA A 42 -5.24 5.50 -16.74
CA ALA A 42 -4.71 4.59 -15.74
C ALA A 42 -3.19 4.77 -15.67
N THR A 43 -2.65 4.95 -14.47
CA THR A 43 -1.20 5.05 -14.24
C THR A 43 -0.78 4.09 -13.16
N GLY A 44 0.08 3.12 -13.51
CA GLY A 44 0.58 2.10 -12.62
C GLY A 44 2.06 2.28 -12.33
N SER A 45 2.44 2.22 -11.05
CA SER A 45 3.85 2.27 -10.64
C SER A 45 4.10 1.57 -9.31
N GLY A 46 5.34 1.12 -9.10
CA GLY A 46 5.79 0.54 -7.85
C GLY A 46 6.51 -0.77 -8.06
N THR A 47 6.44 -1.67 -7.08
CA THR A 47 7.15 -2.96 -7.10
C THR A 47 6.21 -4.06 -6.62
N ILE A 48 6.39 -5.28 -7.14
CA ILE A 48 5.61 -6.46 -6.77
C ILE A 48 6.53 -7.44 -6.03
N ASN A 49 6.13 -7.85 -4.83
CA ASN A 49 6.78 -8.96 -4.14
C ASN A 49 6.08 -10.28 -4.49
N LEU A 50 6.78 -11.21 -5.13
CA LEU A 50 6.26 -12.52 -5.52
C LEU A 50 6.28 -13.56 -4.39
N THR A 51 6.72 -13.19 -3.18
CA THR A 51 6.77 -14.09 -2.02
C THR A 51 5.38 -14.68 -1.73
N GLY A 52 5.30 -16.00 -1.63
CA GLY A 52 4.05 -16.72 -1.38
C GLY A 52 3.21 -17.01 -2.63
N LEU A 53 3.68 -16.63 -3.81
CA LEU A 53 3.11 -17.06 -5.09
C LEU A 53 3.96 -18.16 -5.72
N SER A 54 3.31 -18.99 -6.52
CA SER A 54 3.95 -20.02 -7.32
C SER A 54 3.97 -19.60 -8.79
N ASP A 55 5.12 -19.79 -9.43
CA ASP A 55 5.24 -19.69 -10.88
C ASP A 55 4.57 -20.91 -11.52
N SER A 56 3.73 -20.68 -12.51
CA SER A 56 3.11 -21.75 -13.31
C SER A 56 4.05 -22.35 -14.35
N PHE A 57 5.23 -21.77 -14.56
CA PHE A 57 6.13 -22.00 -15.69
C PHE A 57 5.48 -21.75 -17.06
N ALA A 58 4.24 -21.24 -17.08
CA ALA A 58 3.51 -20.86 -18.27
C ALA A 58 3.87 -19.41 -18.60
N THR A 59 4.54 -19.25 -19.73
CA THR A 59 4.70 -17.94 -20.36
C THR A 59 3.51 -17.68 -21.28
N GLY A 60 3.02 -16.46 -21.26
CA GLY A 60 1.93 -15.99 -22.11
C GLY A 60 2.24 -14.62 -22.68
N GLU A 61 1.22 -14.03 -23.31
CA GLU A 61 1.26 -12.63 -23.75
C GLU A 61 0.18 -11.86 -23.02
N ASN A 62 0.57 -10.75 -22.40
CA ASN A 62 -0.40 -9.76 -21.92
C ASN A 62 -1.21 -9.25 -23.13
N LYS A 63 -2.52 -9.08 -22.97
CA LYS A 63 -3.41 -8.57 -24.02
C LYS A 63 -3.46 -7.04 -24.08
N GLY A 64 -2.66 -6.37 -23.27
CA GLY A 64 -2.59 -4.93 -23.14
C GLY A 64 -3.48 -4.39 -22.01
N GLY A 65 -3.55 -3.06 -21.91
CA GLY A 65 -4.43 -2.36 -20.99
C GLY A 65 -5.87 -2.83 -21.12
N SER A 66 -6.48 -3.27 -20.03
CA SER A 66 -7.86 -3.76 -20.00
C SER A 66 -8.45 -3.73 -18.59
N LEU A 67 -9.76 -3.59 -18.49
CA LEU A 67 -10.50 -3.60 -17.24
C LEU A 67 -11.71 -4.51 -17.38
N ASN A 68 -11.99 -5.31 -16.36
CA ASN A 68 -13.30 -5.93 -16.16
C ASN A 68 -13.69 -5.75 -14.69
N PRO A 69 -14.40 -4.64 -14.36
CA PRO A 69 -14.74 -4.32 -12.98
C PRO A 69 -15.53 -5.41 -12.26
N SER A 70 -16.46 -6.07 -12.97
CA SER A 70 -17.34 -7.10 -12.39
C SER A 70 -16.61 -8.38 -12.01
N ASP A 71 -15.53 -8.72 -12.72
CA ASP A 71 -14.69 -9.90 -12.46
C ASP A 71 -13.38 -9.58 -11.73
N SER A 72 -13.22 -8.33 -11.26
CA SER A 72 -11.98 -7.88 -10.61
C SER A 72 -10.73 -8.09 -11.49
N ASN A 73 -10.82 -7.85 -12.80
CA ASN A 73 -9.65 -7.95 -13.70
C ASN A 73 -9.10 -6.58 -14.06
N ILE A 74 -7.78 -6.44 -13.99
CA ILE A 74 -7.04 -5.23 -14.35
C ILE A 74 -5.80 -5.66 -15.12
N GLY A 75 -5.74 -5.36 -16.41
CA GLY A 75 -4.55 -5.45 -17.25
C GLY A 75 -3.98 -4.06 -17.47
N MET A 76 -2.66 -3.93 -17.42
CA MET A 76 -1.94 -2.70 -17.64
C MET A 76 -0.78 -2.87 -18.63
N GLY A 77 -0.46 -1.79 -19.35
CA GLY A 77 0.77 -1.71 -20.15
C GLY A 77 0.68 -2.46 -21.47
N ILE A 78 1.83 -2.58 -22.15
CA ILE A 78 1.87 -3.06 -23.55
C ILE A 78 1.57 -4.56 -23.67
N VAL A 79 1.23 -4.97 -24.90
CA VAL A 79 1.26 -6.39 -25.29
C VAL A 79 2.71 -6.87 -25.31
N ALA A 80 3.07 -7.72 -24.36
CA ALA A 80 4.41 -8.29 -24.24
C ALA A 80 4.39 -9.64 -23.51
N PRO A 81 5.47 -10.43 -23.62
CA PRO A 81 5.60 -11.68 -22.89
C PRO A 81 5.54 -11.50 -21.36
N VAL A 82 4.76 -12.36 -20.72
CA VAL A 82 4.58 -12.36 -19.26
C VAL A 82 4.68 -13.77 -18.69
N THR A 83 4.95 -13.84 -17.39
CA THR A 83 4.89 -15.07 -16.59
C THR A 83 3.71 -15.03 -15.64
N LEU A 84 2.94 -16.12 -15.58
CA LEU A 84 1.81 -16.30 -14.69
C LEU A 84 2.26 -16.77 -13.31
N TRP A 85 1.89 -15.99 -12.30
CA TRP A 85 2.02 -16.30 -10.88
C TRP A 85 0.64 -16.49 -10.25
N PHE A 86 0.48 -17.52 -9.44
CA PHE A 86 -0.80 -17.83 -8.78
C PHE A 86 -0.59 -18.26 -7.34
N GLY A 87 -1.65 -18.14 -6.54
CA GLY A 87 -1.64 -18.53 -5.14
C GLY A 87 -2.88 -18.01 -4.41
N ASP A 88 -2.80 -17.98 -3.08
CA ASP A 88 -3.86 -17.44 -2.23
C ASP A 88 -3.82 -15.90 -2.25
N ILE A 89 -4.32 -15.32 -3.35
CA ILE A 89 -4.52 -13.87 -3.49
C ILE A 89 -5.90 -13.52 -2.93
N SER A 90 -5.93 -12.74 -1.85
CA SER A 90 -7.13 -12.20 -1.24
C SER A 90 -7.38 -10.77 -1.73
N GLY A 91 -8.62 -10.43 -2.05
CA GLY A 91 -8.98 -9.10 -2.50
C GLY A 91 -10.47 -8.98 -2.80
N PRO A 92 -10.92 -7.82 -3.32
CA PRO A 92 -12.30 -7.64 -3.72
C PRO A 92 -12.64 -8.55 -4.90
N GLY A 93 -13.88 -9.09 -4.91
CA GLY A 93 -14.39 -9.86 -6.04
C GLY A 93 -14.83 -8.99 -7.23
N SER A 94 -14.97 -7.69 -7.02
CA SER A 94 -15.32 -6.71 -8.06
C SER A 94 -14.91 -5.30 -7.61
N PHE A 95 -14.63 -4.40 -8.56
CA PHE A 95 -14.49 -2.96 -8.32
C PHE A 95 -15.53 -2.14 -9.09
N GLY A 96 -16.64 -2.79 -9.48
CA GLY A 96 -17.82 -2.16 -10.06
C GLY A 96 -18.60 -3.12 -10.96
N PRO A 97 -19.77 -2.70 -11.49
CA PRO A 97 -20.62 -3.55 -12.33
C PRO A 97 -20.18 -3.64 -13.81
N GLY A 98 -19.13 -2.93 -14.20
CA GLY A 98 -18.67 -2.86 -15.60
C GLY A 98 -18.22 -4.19 -16.19
N SER A 99 -18.32 -4.30 -17.50
CA SER A 99 -17.84 -5.44 -18.29
C SER A 99 -16.42 -5.21 -18.80
N ALA A 100 -15.83 -6.27 -19.38
CA ALA A 100 -14.54 -6.21 -20.06
C ALA A 100 -14.48 -5.08 -21.09
N THR A 101 -13.47 -4.21 -20.94
CA THR A 101 -13.17 -3.09 -21.82
C THR A 101 -11.66 -3.01 -22.02
N ASN A 102 -11.21 -2.89 -23.27
CA ASN A 102 -9.80 -2.71 -23.59
C ASN A 102 -9.45 -1.22 -23.61
N ALA A 103 -8.21 -0.89 -23.23
CA ALA A 103 -7.66 0.45 -23.38
C ALA A 103 -7.51 0.79 -24.87
N SER A 104 -7.69 2.07 -25.20
CA SER A 104 -7.42 2.61 -26.53
C SER A 104 -5.92 2.67 -26.82
N SER A 105 -5.10 2.91 -25.79
CA SER A 105 -3.65 2.89 -25.89
C SER A 105 -3.00 2.49 -24.57
N SER A 106 -1.82 1.89 -24.68
CA SER A 106 -1.06 1.33 -23.56
C SER A 106 0.44 1.57 -23.73
N SER A 107 1.15 1.81 -22.63
CA SER A 107 2.61 1.99 -22.62
C SER A 107 3.26 1.43 -21.35
N GLY A 108 4.57 1.17 -21.41
CA GLY A 108 5.35 0.66 -20.27
C GLY A 108 5.23 -0.84 -20.05
N ASP A 109 5.54 -1.29 -18.83
CA ASP A 109 5.66 -2.71 -18.49
C ASP A 109 4.31 -3.44 -18.47
N PRO A 110 4.21 -4.66 -19.03
CA PRO A 110 2.98 -5.44 -18.95
C PRO A 110 2.71 -5.88 -17.50
N PHE A 111 1.47 -5.69 -17.05
CA PHE A 111 0.99 -6.22 -15.78
C PHE A 111 -0.45 -6.71 -15.94
N TYR A 112 -0.83 -7.75 -15.19
CA TYR A 112 -2.23 -8.17 -15.08
C TYR A 112 -2.51 -8.69 -13.68
N MET A 113 -3.70 -8.39 -13.15
CA MET A 113 -4.26 -8.94 -11.93
C MET A 113 -5.69 -9.41 -12.20
N GLY A 114 -6.01 -10.62 -11.78
CA GLY A 114 -7.38 -11.15 -11.87
C GLY A 114 -7.44 -12.67 -11.66
N PRO A 115 -8.64 -13.24 -11.48
CA PRO A 115 -8.82 -14.67 -11.44
C PRO A 115 -8.45 -15.41 -12.74
N VAL A 116 -7.80 -16.57 -12.59
CA VAL A 116 -7.70 -17.61 -13.63
C VAL A 116 -8.34 -18.88 -13.06
N GLY A 117 -9.52 -19.22 -13.59
CA GLY A 117 -10.36 -20.26 -12.99
C GLY A 117 -10.82 -19.87 -11.59
N SER A 118 -10.52 -20.69 -10.58
CA SER A 118 -10.89 -20.42 -9.19
C SER A 118 -9.77 -19.75 -8.36
N PHE A 119 -8.62 -19.47 -8.96
CA PHE A 119 -7.46 -18.90 -8.26
C PHE A 119 -7.26 -17.44 -8.65
N GLY A 120 -6.86 -16.61 -7.69
CA GLY A 120 -6.31 -15.30 -8.02
C GLY A 120 -4.95 -15.46 -8.70
N SER A 121 -4.70 -14.64 -9.71
CA SER A 121 -3.46 -14.67 -10.46
C SER A 121 -2.93 -13.27 -10.75
N LEU A 122 -1.63 -13.19 -10.96
CA LEU A 122 -0.98 -12.01 -11.49
C LEU A 122 0.01 -12.39 -12.58
N PHE A 123 0.21 -11.47 -13.52
CA PHE A 123 1.18 -11.61 -14.58
C PHE A 123 2.12 -10.41 -14.54
N VAL A 124 3.40 -10.71 -14.62
CA VAL A 124 4.50 -9.73 -14.67
C VAL A 124 5.41 -10.05 -15.86
N PRO A 125 6.29 -9.14 -16.31
CA PRO A 125 7.21 -9.42 -17.41
C PRO A 125 7.99 -10.73 -17.18
N THR A 126 8.27 -11.50 -18.24
CA THR A 126 8.88 -12.84 -18.09
C THR A 126 10.22 -12.86 -17.36
N ASN A 127 10.97 -11.76 -17.39
CA ASN A 127 12.25 -11.59 -16.71
C ASN A 127 12.14 -10.74 -15.42
N TYR A 128 10.93 -10.57 -14.89
CA TYR A 128 10.71 -9.79 -13.68
C TYR A 128 11.37 -10.46 -12.47
N SER A 129 12.19 -9.70 -11.76
CA SER A 129 12.71 -10.09 -10.44
C SER A 129 11.82 -9.49 -9.37
N SER A 130 11.43 -10.28 -8.37
CA SER A 130 10.65 -9.81 -7.21
C SER A 130 11.24 -8.51 -6.63
N GLY A 131 10.41 -7.47 -6.49
CA GLY A 131 10.81 -6.15 -6.01
C GLY A 131 11.40 -5.21 -7.07
N ALA A 132 11.54 -5.63 -8.33
CA ALA A 132 11.92 -4.72 -9.42
C ALA A 132 10.79 -3.72 -9.71
N SER A 133 11.15 -2.52 -10.18
CA SER A 133 10.17 -1.48 -10.50
C SER A 133 9.37 -1.85 -11.74
N LEU A 134 8.07 -1.54 -11.70
CA LEU A 134 7.15 -1.56 -12.83
C LEU A 134 6.60 -0.15 -13.03
N SER A 135 6.43 0.25 -14.28
CA SER A 135 5.78 1.50 -14.65
C SER A 135 4.99 1.33 -15.95
N ASN A 136 3.72 1.70 -15.94
CA ASN A 136 2.87 1.62 -17.12
C ASN A 136 1.74 2.64 -17.09
N THR A 137 1.14 2.85 -18.26
CA THR A 137 0.01 3.75 -18.43
C THR A 137 -0.96 3.17 -19.44
N ASP A 138 -2.25 3.39 -19.24
CA ASP A 138 -3.29 3.13 -20.23
C ASP A 138 -4.24 4.32 -20.35
N VAL A 139 -4.84 4.45 -21.53
CA VAL A 139 -5.85 5.47 -21.82
C VAL A 139 -7.09 4.80 -22.40
N PHE A 140 -8.24 5.11 -21.85
CA PHE A 140 -9.56 4.74 -22.37
C PHE A 140 -10.21 6.00 -22.93
N ASP A 141 -10.27 6.09 -24.26
CA ASP A 141 -10.74 7.30 -24.93
C ASP A 141 -12.27 7.47 -24.85
N ASN A 142 -12.71 8.72 -24.74
CA ASN A 142 -14.11 9.13 -24.86
C ASN A 142 -15.06 8.36 -23.91
N THR A 143 -14.62 8.10 -22.69
CA THR A 143 -15.38 7.37 -21.69
C THR A 143 -15.29 8.02 -20.32
N THR A 144 -16.09 7.51 -19.39
CA THR A 144 -16.05 7.92 -17.98
C THR A 144 -15.89 6.70 -17.09
N LEU A 145 -15.39 6.88 -15.86
CA LEU A 145 -15.38 5.82 -14.84
C LEU A 145 -16.76 5.17 -14.69
N ALA A 146 -17.84 5.96 -14.69
CA ALA A 146 -19.20 5.46 -14.61
C ALA A 146 -19.62 4.65 -15.85
N ALA A 147 -19.23 5.08 -17.06
CA ALA A 147 -19.51 4.36 -18.30
C ALA A 147 -18.71 3.05 -18.41
N LEU A 148 -17.49 3.03 -17.88
CA LEU A 148 -16.72 1.80 -17.67
C LEU A 148 -17.30 0.90 -16.57
N GLY A 149 -18.30 1.37 -15.82
CA GLY A 149 -18.88 0.66 -14.70
C GLY A 149 -17.89 0.45 -13.55
N VAL A 150 -16.95 1.38 -13.36
CA VAL A 150 -16.03 1.42 -12.24
C VAL A 150 -16.70 2.15 -11.08
N THR A 151 -16.65 1.55 -9.90
CA THR A 151 -17.04 2.22 -8.65
C THR A 151 -15.79 2.88 -8.06
N THR A 152 -15.91 4.15 -7.67
CA THR A 152 -14.79 4.88 -7.06
C THR A 152 -14.48 4.33 -5.67
N GLY A 153 -13.21 4.16 -5.34
CA GLY A 153 -12.77 3.59 -4.07
C GLY A 153 -11.33 3.09 -4.11
N ILE A 154 -10.88 2.57 -2.98
CA ILE A 154 -9.56 1.93 -2.84
C ILE A 154 -9.79 0.42 -2.74
N TYR A 155 -9.12 -0.32 -3.61
CA TYR A 155 -9.23 -1.76 -3.71
C TYR A 155 -7.86 -2.38 -3.52
N THR A 156 -7.74 -3.30 -2.57
CA THR A 156 -6.44 -3.88 -2.19
C THR A 156 -6.48 -5.40 -2.35
N TRP A 157 -5.48 -5.91 -3.06
CA TRP A 157 -5.20 -7.34 -3.17
C TRP A 157 -3.93 -7.65 -2.39
N THR A 158 -3.94 -8.73 -1.63
CA THR A 158 -2.82 -9.18 -0.79
C THR A 158 -2.58 -10.67 -0.96
N TRP A 159 -1.34 -11.10 -0.79
CA TRP A 159 -0.96 -12.51 -0.83
C TRP A 159 0.27 -12.76 0.05
N GLY A 160 0.65 -14.03 0.17
CA GLY A 160 1.87 -14.41 0.90
C GLY A 160 1.87 -13.96 2.36
N ASN A 161 0.70 -13.97 3.01
CA ASN A 161 0.51 -13.47 4.38
C ASN A 161 0.87 -11.97 4.53
N GLY A 162 0.51 -11.16 3.53
CA GLY A 162 0.79 -9.72 3.49
C GLY A 162 2.18 -9.35 2.98
N ALA A 163 2.96 -10.32 2.47
CA ALA A 163 4.27 -10.06 1.92
C ALA A 163 4.23 -9.25 0.62
N GLY A 164 3.18 -9.44 -0.19
CA GLY A 164 2.92 -8.70 -1.43
C GLY A 164 1.53 -8.08 -1.44
N GLU A 165 1.45 -6.93 -2.10
CA GLU A 165 0.27 -6.08 -2.15
C GLU A 165 0.14 -5.40 -3.52
N PHE A 166 -1.10 -5.26 -3.99
CA PHE A 166 -1.49 -4.44 -5.12
C PHE A 166 -2.67 -3.55 -4.71
N ILE A 167 -2.61 -2.26 -5.06
CA ILE A 167 -3.68 -1.30 -4.74
C ILE A 167 -4.19 -0.62 -6.01
N LEU A 168 -5.51 -0.61 -6.22
CA LEU A 168 -6.18 0.23 -7.19
C LEU A 168 -6.85 1.41 -6.47
N TYR A 169 -6.49 2.62 -6.87
CA TYR A 169 -7.15 3.87 -6.49
C TYR A 169 -8.07 4.29 -7.64
N ALA A 170 -9.36 3.92 -7.54
CA ALA A 170 -10.36 4.27 -8.55
C ALA A 170 -11.03 5.61 -8.22
N GLY A 171 -10.87 6.59 -9.11
CA GLY A 171 -11.37 7.96 -8.96
C GLY A 171 -10.32 8.95 -8.46
N GLU A 172 -9.10 8.51 -8.13
CA GLU A 172 -8.02 9.37 -7.65
C GLU A 172 -6.90 9.47 -8.67
N SER A 173 -6.37 10.68 -8.88
CA SER A 173 -5.22 10.91 -9.75
C SER A 173 -3.91 10.71 -9.00
N SER A 174 -2.90 10.15 -9.65
CA SER A 174 -1.55 9.98 -9.09
C SER A 174 -0.88 11.30 -8.67
N SER A 175 -1.35 12.44 -9.18
CA SER A 175 -0.90 13.79 -8.80
C SER A 175 -1.53 14.32 -7.50
N SER A 176 -2.62 13.72 -7.02
CA SER A 176 -3.29 14.08 -5.78
C SER A 176 -3.24 12.85 -4.86
N PRO A 177 -2.25 12.72 -3.97
CA PRO A 177 -2.18 11.58 -3.07
C PRO A 177 -3.48 11.44 -2.28
N PRO A 178 -3.90 10.20 -1.92
CA PRO A 178 -5.09 9.96 -1.14
C PRO A 178 -5.05 10.86 0.10
N SER A 179 -6.12 11.62 0.33
CA SER A 179 -6.23 12.39 1.58
C SER A 179 -6.07 11.39 2.72
N PRO A 180 -5.12 11.60 3.66
CA PRO A 180 -4.92 10.65 4.74
C PRO A 180 -6.25 10.52 5.47
N SER A 181 -6.84 9.31 5.47
CA SER A 181 -7.95 9.02 6.38
C SER A 181 -7.44 9.40 7.75
N ALA A 182 -8.10 10.34 8.45
CA ALA A 182 -7.60 10.95 9.67
C ALA A 182 -6.88 9.91 10.53
N THR A 183 -5.55 9.92 10.48
CA THR A 183 -4.74 9.01 11.27
C THR A 183 -5.14 9.30 12.71
N PRO A 184 -5.67 8.34 13.49
CA PRO A 184 -5.99 8.59 14.88
C PRO A 184 -4.68 9.00 15.53
N GLU A 185 -4.49 10.29 15.84
CA GLU A 185 -3.23 10.84 16.33
C GLU A 185 -2.79 10.03 17.57
N PRO A 186 -1.86 9.05 17.44
CA PRO A 186 -1.42 8.36 18.60
C PRO A 186 -0.43 9.31 19.23
N SER A 187 -0.71 9.73 20.46
CA SER A 187 0.29 10.19 21.43
C SER A 187 0.75 11.66 21.46
N THR A 188 0.24 12.61 20.67
CA THR A 188 0.56 14.05 20.91
C THR A 188 0.18 14.46 22.34
N TRP A 189 -0.97 14.00 22.83
CA TRP A 189 -1.42 14.20 24.21
C TRP A 189 -0.57 13.46 25.26
N VAL A 190 -0.01 12.30 24.91
CA VAL A 190 0.82 11.51 25.82
C VAL A 190 2.21 12.13 25.95
N LEU A 191 2.81 12.63 24.85
CA LEU A 191 4.06 13.38 24.89
C LEU A 191 3.90 14.70 25.64
N PHE A 192 2.80 15.43 25.41
CA PHE A 192 2.52 16.67 26.14
C PHE A 192 2.31 16.40 27.64
N GLY A 193 1.51 15.37 27.98
CA GLY A 193 1.26 14.98 29.37
C GLY A 193 2.50 14.50 30.12
N THR A 194 3.33 13.67 29.50
CA THR A 194 4.59 13.19 30.11
C THR A 194 5.64 14.28 30.24
N GLY A 195 5.73 15.20 29.28
CA GLY A 195 6.62 16.37 29.35
C GLY A 195 6.28 17.29 30.52
N ILE A 196 5.00 17.58 30.76
CA ILE A 196 4.56 18.41 31.90
C ILE A 196 4.86 17.74 33.24
N LEU A 197 4.66 16.42 33.37
CA LEU A 197 4.95 15.70 34.61
C LEU A 197 6.45 15.71 34.95
N ALA A 198 7.33 15.60 33.96
CA ALA A 198 8.78 15.69 34.15
C ALA A 198 9.22 17.10 34.62
N LEU A 199 8.61 18.15 34.08
CA LEU A 199 8.89 19.54 34.49
C LEU A 199 8.33 19.87 35.88
N MET A 200 7.18 19.33 36.26
CA MET A 200 6.64 19.47 37.62
C MET A 200 7.47 18.71 38.66
N GLY A 201 8.00 17.53 38.31
CA GLY A 201 8.88 16.76 39.20
C GLY A 201 10.20 17.46 39.51
N THR A 202 10.76 18.22 38.55
CA THR A 202 12.04 18.93 38.71
C THR A 202 11.88 20.28 39.41
N SER A 203 10.77 20.98 39.22
CA SER A 203 10.49 22.26 39.90
C SER A 203 10.17 22.10 41.40
N ARG A 204 9.51 21.00 41.81
CA ARG A 204 9.27 20.70 43.24
C ARG A 204 10.57 20.44 44.03
N LYS A 205 11.57 19.83 43.39
CA LYS A 205 12.88 19.59 44.03
C LYS A 205 13.66 20.89 44.30
N LYS A 206 13.52 21.91 43.44
CA LYS A 206 14.20 23.20 43.63
C LYS A 206 13.64 24.02 44.79
N LYS A 207 12.32 23.97 45.05
CA LYS A 207 11.71 24.69 46.18
C LYS A 207 12.05 24.08 47.55
N LEU A 208 12.13 22.75 47.65
CA LEU A 208 12.46 22.09 48.93
C LEU A 208 13.90 22.40 49.39
N LEU A 209 14.84 22.54 48.46
CA LEU A 209 16.25 22.85 48.76
C LEU A 209 16.51 24.31 49.16
N GLN A 210 15.58 25.23 48.90
CA GLN A 210 15.71 26.65 49.27
C GLN A 210 15.07 26.99 50.62
N SER A 211 14.30 26.08 51.23
CA SER A 211 13.69 26.27 52.55
C SER A 211 14.59 25.86 53.75
N TRP A 212 15.84 25.50 53.47
CA TRP A 212 16.84 25.06 54.46
C TRP A 212 18.10 25.94 54.40
N LYS A 213 17.93 27.26 54.26
CA LYS A 213 18.96 28.26 54.52
C LYS A 213 18.41 29.35 55.40
#